data_AF-A0AAV7ZXV9-F1
#
_entry.id   AF-A0AAV7ZXV9-F1
#
_cell.length_a   1.000
_cell.length_b   1.000
_cell.length_c   1.000
_cell.angle_alpha   90.00
_cell.angle_beta   90.00
_cell.angle_gamma   90.00
#
_symmetry.space_group_name_H-M   'P 1'
#
loop_
_entity.id
_entity.type
_entity.pdbx_description
1 polymer ?
#
loop_
_entity_poly.entity_id
_entity_poly.type
_entity_poly.pdbx_seq_one_letter_code
_entity_poly.pdbx_strand_id
1 'polypeptide(L)'
;MVKFSSIKYAFLLICLIFFVCISCKESCRPGTYFDTKTKNCQICAFGTYSPFEDMEFCVACPEGTYGDKVGASECTKCPAGTYNDLIGATTSHKVCRNCSAGTYAKNDGSKNCKLCPENTYQNKLGGIKCIICLDGYESSKGAVSCSSVKIELTFFLTFMAGVTNIVVFLVILSVTVIKQRISVLTLEQQERRQQQQDH
;
A
#
# COMPACT_ATOMS: atom_id res chain seq x y z
N MET A 1 10.57 -16.46 -45.54
CA MET A 1 11.96 -16.03 -45.87
C MET A 1 12.71 -15.81 -44.58
N VAL A 2 13.44 -16.83 -44.11
CA VAL A 2 14.26 -16.73 -42.90
C VAL A 2 15.61 -16.16 -43.33
N LYS A 3 15.96 -14.95 -42.87
CA LYS A 3 17.27 -14.34 -43.11
C LYS A 3 18.33 -15.13 -42.31
N PHE A 4 18.89 -16.16 -42.93
CA PHE A 4 20.07 -16.84 -42.41
C PHE A 4 21.31 -16.01 -42.75
N SER A 5 21.96 -15.48 -41.70
CA SER A 5 23.21 -14.73 -41.79
C SER A 5 24.29 -15.56 -42.52
N SER A 6 24.97 -14.95 -43.49
CA SER A 6 25.98 -15.58 -44.37
C SER A 6 27.11 -16.30 -43.63
N ILE A 7 27.30 -16.02 -42.34
CA ILE A 7 28.28 -16.68 -41.47
C ILE A 7 27.89 -18.14 -41.17
N LYS A 8 26.60 -18.48 -41.13
CA LYS A 8 26.14 -19.86 -40.83
C LYS A 8 26.46 -20.86 -41.96
N TYR A 9 26.54 -20.41 -43.21
CA TYR A 9 26.86 -21.26 -44.37
C TYR A 9 28.37 -21.53 -44.52
N ALA A 10 29.23 -20.61 -44.08
CA ALA A 10 30.68 -20.81 -44.09
C ALA A 10 31.12 -21.91 -43.10
N PHE A 11 30.50 -21.98 -41.92
CA PHE A 11 30.75 -23.05 -40.95
C PHE A 11 30.22 -24.42 -41.41
N LEU A 12 29.16 -24.44 -42.23
CA LEU A 12 28.57 -25.67 -42.77
C LEU A 12 29.50 -26.37 -43.79
N LEU A 13 30.21 -25.59 -44.62
CA LEU A 13 31.18 -26.09 -45.61
C LEU A 13 32.47 -26.61 -44.96
N ILE A 14 32.91 -26.00 -43.86
CA ILE A 14 34.09 -26.45 -43.09
C ILE A 14 33.80 -27.75 -42.32
N CYS A 15 32.56 -27.92 -41.81
CA CYS A 15 32.11 -29.15 -41.16
C CYS A 15 32.12 -30.39 -42.09
N LEU A 16 31.83 -30.22 -43.38
CA LEU A 16 31.77 -31.33 -44.35
C LEU A 16 33.16 -31.89 -44.72
N ILE A 17 34.22 -31.10 -44.56
CA ILE A 17 35.58 -31.45 -45.00
C ILE A 17 36.40 -32.13 -43.88
N PHE A 18 36.07 -31.90 -42.61
CA PHE A 18 36.87 -32.38 -41.46
C PHE A 18 36.22 -33.44 -40.57
N PHE A 19 35.03 -33.98 -40.88
CA PHE A 19 34.33 -34.96 -40.02
C PHE A 19 34.15 -34.51 -38.56
N VAL A 20 34.21 -33.21 -38.29
CA VAL A 20 33.93 -32.69 -36.97
C VAL A 20 32.50 -32.18 -36.98
N CYS A 21 31.57 -33.00 -36.47
CA CYS A 21 30.31 -32.48 -35.98
C CYS A 21 30.62 -31.69 -34.70
N ILE A 22 31.24 -30.50 -34.83
CA ILE A 22 31.29 -29.52 -33.74
C ILE A 22 29.84 -29.23 -33.43
N SER A 23 29.40 -29.74 -32.30
CA SER A 23 28.02 -29.74 -31.83
C SER A 23 27.30 -28.48 -32.28
N CYS A 24 26.28 -28.64 -33.13
CA CYS A 24 25.29 -27.59 -33.34
C CYS A 24 24.58 -27.39 -31.99
N LYS A 25 25.14 -26.57 -31.08
CA LYS A 25 24.37 -26.02 -29.97
C LYS A 25 23.34 -25.13 -30.64
N GLU A 26 22.13 -25.65 -30.76
CA GLU A 26 21.01 -24.88 -31.27
C GLU A 26 20.79 -23.73 -30.28
N SER A 27 21.05 -22.50 -30.73
CA SER A 27 20.94 -21.34 -29.85
C SER A 27 19.46 -21.10 -29.55
N CYS A 28 19.13 -21.10 -28.26
CA CYS A 28 17.75 -20.94 -27.81
C CYS A 28 17.37 -19.47 -27.80
N ARG A 29 16.24 -19.15 -28.43
CA ARG A 29 15.73 -17.77 -28.51
C ARG A 29 15.10 -17.34 -27.18
N PRO A 30 14.92 -16.03 -26.93
CA PRO A 30 14.13 -15.55 -25.80
C PRO A 30 12.74 -16.21 -25.77
N GLY A 31 12.25 -16.48 -24.56
CA GLY A 31 11.06 -17.30 -24.33
C GLY A 31 11.32 -18.81 -24.33
N THR A 32 12.55 -19.25 -24.62
CA THR A 32 12.99 -20.64 -24.51
C THR A 32 14.26 -20.75 -23.68
N TYR A 33 14.57 -21.95 -23.19
CA TYR A 33 15.80 -22.26 -22.47
C TYR A 33 16.40 -23.57 -22.98
N PHE A 34 17.72 -23.72 -22.88
CA PHE A 34 18.40 -24.94 -23.31
C PHE A 34 18.35 -26.00 -22.20
N ASP A 35 17.63 -27.09 -22.43
CA ASP A 35 17.60 -28.21 -21.50
C ASP A 35 18.72 -29.20 -21.82
N THR A 36 19.70 -29.30 -20.92
CA THR A 36 20.86 -30.19 -21.07
C THR A 36 20.50 -31.67 -21.07
N LYS A 37 19.35 -32.06 -20.51
CA LYS A 37 18.87 -33.45 -20.47
C LYS A 37 18.29 -33.87 -21.81
N THR A 38 17.43 -33.04 -22.37
CA THR A 38 16.79 -33.31 -23.67
C THR A 38 17.63 -32.83 -24.86
N LYS A 39 18.69 -32.04 -24.61
CA LYS A 39 19.55 -31.40 -25.61
C LYS A 39 18.78 -30.55 -26.63
N ASN A 40 17.64 -30.00 -26.24
CA ASN A 40 16.74 -29.23 -27.09
C ASN A 40 16.30 -27.95 -26.37
N CYS A 41 15.85 -26.95 -27.13
CA CYS A 41 15.24 -25.74 -26.58
C CYS A 41 13.81 -26.04 -26.07
N GLN A 42 13.59 -25.78 -24.79
CA GLN A 42 12.30 -25.94 -24.12
C GLN A 42 11.63 -24.58 -23.96
N ILE A 43 10.31 -24.54 -24.12
CA ILE A 43 9.53 -23.30 -24.06
C ILE A 43 9.20 -22.96 -22.60
N CYS A 44 9.31 -21.67 -22.22
CA CYS A 44 8.90 -21.23 -20.89
C CYS A 44 7.40 -21.44 -20.66
N ALA A 45 7.04 -22.05 -19.52
CA ALA A 45 5.65 -22.21 -19.11
C ALA A 45 5.05 -20.88 -18.63
N PHE A 46 3.72 -20.85 -18.42
CA PHE A 46 3.04 -19.72 -17.79
C PHE A 46 3.71 -19.32 -16.47
N GLY A 47 3.70 -18.02 -16.18
CA GLY A 47 4.34 -17.45 -15.00
C GLY A 47 5.87 -17.43 -15.05
N THR A 48 6.49 -17.89 -16.14
CA THR A 48 7.94 -17.84 -16.33
C THR A 48 8.30 -17.18 -17.65
N TYR A 49 9.51 -16.64 -17.75
CA TYR A 49 10.02 -15.98 -18.94
C TYR A 49 11.52 -16.23 -19.14
N SER A 50 12.02 -15.96 -20.34
CA SER A 50 13.43 -16.03 -20.67
C SER A 50 13.82 -14.80 -21.51
N PRO A 51 14.48 -13.78 -20.92
CA PRO A 51 14.71 -12.50 -21.60
C PRO A 51 15.85 -12.53 -22.63
N PHE A 52 16.77 -13.48 -22.51
CA PHE A 52 17.99 -13.53 -23.32
C PHE A 52 18.12 -14.86 -24.04
N GLU A 53 18.96 -14.89 -25.06
CA GLU A 53 19.34 -16.11 -25.76
C GLU A 53 20.13 -17.05 -24.84
N ASP A 54 20.03 -18.35 -25.11
CA ASP A 54 20.83 -19.39 -24.47
C ASP A 54 20.75 -19.45 -22.93
N MET A 55 19.64 -18.98 -22.36
CA MET A 55 19.31 -19.17 -20.94
C MET A 55 19.27 -20.67 -20.59
N GLU A 56 19.75 -21.01 -19.40
CA GLU A 56 19.76 -22.38 -18.88
C GLU A 56 18.41 -22.81 -18.27
N PHE A 57 17.57 -21.84 -17.91
CA PHE A 57 16.24 -22.05 -17.34
C PHE A 57 15.36 -20.81 -17.53
N CYS A 58 14.04 -20.99 -17.47
CA CYS A 58 13.11 -19.87 -17.40
C CYS A 58 13.04 -19.32 -15.97
N VAL A 59 13.04 -17.99 -15.85
CA VAL A 59 12.90 -17.28 -14.58
C VAL A 59 11.44 -16.98 -14.30
N ALA A 60 11.04 -17.07 -13.03
CA ALA A 60 9.68 -16.73 -12.63
C ALA A 60 9.41 -15.23 -12.80
N CYS A 61 8.18 -14.88 -13.20
CA CYS A 61 7.78 -13.50 -13.31
C CYS A 61 7.85 -12.80 -11.94
N PRO A 62 8.55 -11.65 -11.83
CA PRO A 62 8.66 -10.95 -10.56
C PRO A 62 7.32 -10.35 -10.14
N GLU A 63 7.21 -9.99 -8.86
CA GLU A 63 6.10 -9.20 -8.33
C GLU A 63 5.82 -7.97 -9.20
N GLY A 64 4.55 -7.58 -9.28
CA GLY A 64 4.07 -6.53 -10.16
C GLY A 64 3.86 -7.00 -11.60
N THR A 65 4.26 -8.23 -11.95
CA THR A 65 4.11 -8.78 -13.30
C THR A 65 3.48 -10.18 -13.28
N TYR A 66 3.08 -10.69 -14.44
CA TYR A 66 2.53 -12.02 -14.63
C TYR A 66 2.90 -12.57 -16.02
N GLY A 67 2.98 -13.90 -16.14
CA GLY A 67 3.26 -14.59 -17.39
C GLY A 67 2.00 -15.29 -17.90
N ASP A 68 1.24 -14.61 -18.76
CA ASP A 68 -0.03 -15.08 -19.35
C ASP A 68 0.15 -15.86 -20.66
N LYS A 69 1.40 -16.09 -21.08
CA LYS A 69 1.73 -16.75 -22.34
C LYS A 69 2.85 -17.76 -22.13
N VAL A 70 2.73 -18.89 -22.83
CA VAL A 70 3.82 -19.83 -23.02
C VAL A 70 4.85 -19.21 -23.96
N GLY A 71 6.13 -19.39 -23.68
CA GLY A 71 7.23 -18.85 -24.46
C GLY A 71 7.45 -17.36 -24.28
N ALA A 72 7.10 -16.82 -23.12
CA ALA A 72 7.26 -15.40 -22.83
C ALA A 72 8.74 -14.99 -22.76
N SER A 73 9.14 -13.99 -23.54
CA SER A 73 10.45 -13.34 -23.40
C SER A 73 10.45 -12.24 -22.34
N GLU A 74 9.27 -11.80 -21.91
CA GLU A 74 9.06 -10.80 -20.87
C GLU A 74 7.74 -11.07 -20.16
N CYS A 75 7.63 -10.63 -18.90
CA CYS A 75 6.39 -10.72 -18.15
C CYS A 75 5.51 -9.49 -18.39
N THR A 76 4.21 -9.72 -18.44
CA THR A 76 3.21 -8.66 -18.58
C THR A 76 3.09 -7.91 -17.26
N LYS A 77 3.20 -6.58 -17.29
CA LYS A 77 3.07 -5.74 -16.09
C LYS A 77 1.61 -5.63 -15.65
N CYS A 78 1.37 -5.57 -14.35
CA CYS A 78 0.09 -5.14 -13.82
C CYS A 78 -0.13 -3.65 -14.15
N PRO A 79 -1.29 -3.27 -14.71
CA PRO A 79 -1.54 -1.88 -15.09
C PRO A 79 -1.59 -0.95 -13.87
N ALA A 80 -1.33 0.33 -14.07
CA ALA A 80 -1.49 1.36 -13.05
C ALA A 80 -2.86 1.26 -12.36
N GLY A 81 -2.87 1.51 -11.05
CA GLY A 81 -4.04 1.32 -10.20
C GLY A 81 -4.21 -0.12 -9.69
N THR A 82 -3.39 -1.06 -10.17
CA THR A 82 -3.37 -2.44 -9.71
C THR A 82 -1.99 -2.85 -9.20
N TYR A 83 -1.94 -3.95 -8.46
CA TYR A 83 -0.70 -4.52 -7.97
C TYR A 83 -0.72 -6.05 -7.97
N ASN A 84 0.47 -6.65 -7.99
CA ASN A 84 0.66 -8.07 -7.75
C ASN A 84 1.86 -8.30 -6.82
N ASP A 85 1.69 -9.06 -5.75
CA ASP A 85 2.73 -9.44 -4.78
C ASP A 85 3.19 -10.90 -4.94
N LEU A 86 2.69 -11.61 -5.95
CA LEU A 86 3.04 -13.01 -6.21
C LEU A 86 4.14 -13.12 -7.27
N ILE A 87 5.19 -13.87 -6.95
CA ILE A 87 6.21 -14.32 -7.90
C ILE A 87 5.64 -15.50 -8.71
N GLY A 88 5.92 -15.54 -10.01
CA GLY A 88 5.51 -16.64 -10.89
C GLY A 88 4.03 -16.62 -11.26
N ALA A 89 3.36 -15.48 -11.15
CA ALA A 89 1.93 -15.38 -11.36
C ALA A 89 1.54 -15.61 -12.84
N THR A 90 0.44 -16.33 -13.10
CA THR A 90 0.17 -16.93 -14.42
C THR A 90 -1.01 -16.34 -15.18
N THR A 91 -1.94 -15.61 -14.55
CA THR A 91 -3.17 -15.11 -15.21
C THR A 91 -3.57 -13.71 -14.73
N SER A 92 -3.92 -12.81 -15.65
CA SER A 92 -4.20 -11.40 -15.33
C SER A 92 -5.37 -11.17 -14.37
N HIS A 93 -6.48 -11.90 -14.54
CA HIS A 93 -7.79 -11.60 -13.93
C HIS A 93 -7.88 -11.80 -12.40
N LYS A 94 -6.97 -12.55 -11.78
CA LYS A 94 -6.90 -12.73 -10.32
C LYS A 94 -5.62 -12.19 -9.69
N VAL A 95 -4.65 -11.81 -10.50
CA VAL A 95 -3.29 -11.51 -10.06
C VAL A 95 -3.08 -10.02 -9.89
N CYS A 96 -3.53 -9.20 -10.85
CA CYS A 96 -3.46 -7.75 -10.73
C CYS A 96 -4.66 -7.23 -9.94
N ARG A 97 -4.48 -7.08 -8.63
CA ARG A 97 -5.53 -6.66 -7.70
C ARG A 97 -5.63 -5.14 -7.68
N ASN A 98 -6.84 -4.61 -7.67
CA ASN A 98 -7.07 -3.17 -7.58
C ASN A 98 -6.55 -2.61 -6.25
N CYS A 99 -5.97 -1.41 -6.31
CA CYS A 99 -5.70 -0.64 -5.11
C CYS A 99 -7.00 -0.23 -4.42
N SER A 100 -7.09 -0.49 -3.12
CA SER A 100 -8.22 -0.07 -2.29
C SER A 100 -8.30 1.46 -2.21
N ALA A 101 -9.48 1.99 -1.89
CA ALA A 101 -9.63 3.41 -1.56
C ALA A 101 -8.63 3.80 -0.45
N GLY A 102 -8.11 5.02 -0.53
CA GLY A 102 -7.02 5.52 0.32
C GLY A 102 -5.63 5.15 -0.17
N THR A 103 -5.52 4.31 -1.21
CA THR A 103 -4.23 3.89 -1.78
C THR A 103 -4.17 4.11 -3.29
N TYR A 104 -2.97 4.10 -3.85
CA TYR A 104 -2.73 4.27 -5.28
C TYR A 104 -1.52 3.49 -5.79
N ALA A 105 -1.52 3.17 -7.08
CA ALA A 105 -0.39 2.62 -7.82
C ALA A 105 -0.17 3.45 -9.10
N LYS A 106 0.83 4.34 -9.09
CA LYS A 106 1.05 5.31 -10.17
C LYS A 106 1.50 4.68 -11.49
N ASN A 107 2.34 3.67 -11.39
CA ASN A 107 3.02 3.08 -12.53
C ASN A 107 2.58 1.63 -12.71
N ASP A 108 2.64 1.15 -13.95
CA ASP A 108 2.55 -0.27 -14.26
C ASP A 108 3.67 -1.04 -13.56
N GLY A 109 3.44 -2.31 -13.25
CA GLY A 109 4.43 -3.16 -12.57
C GLY A 109 4.47 -2.95 -11.06
N SER A 110 3.42 -2.38 -10.47
CA SER A 110 3.40 -2.12 -9.04
C SER A 110 3.27 -3.41 -8.24
N LYS A 111 4.15 -3.58 -7.26
CA LYS A 111 4.17 -4.74 -6.35
C LYS A 111 3.20 -4.60 -5.18
N ASN A 112 2.89 -3.35 -4.84
CA ASN A 112 1.98 -2.96 -3.78
C ASN A 112 1.32 -1.62 -4.11
N CYS A 113 0.24 -1.32 -3.40
CA CYS A 113 -0.39 -0.01 -3.42
C CYS A 113 0.24 0.88 -2.35
N LYS A 114 0.48 2.15 -2.70
CA LYS A 114 1.00 3.16 -1.77
C LYS A 114 -0.16 3.89 -1.12
N LEU A 115 -0.05 4.18 0.17
CA LEU A 115 -1.02 5.05 0.85
C LEU A 115 -0.96 6.46 0.27
N CYS A 116 -2.12 7.11 0.18
CA CYS A 116 -2.14 8.54 -0.07
C CYS A 116 -1.46 9.29 1.08
N PRO A 117 -0.52 10.21 0.79
CA PRO A 117 0.09 11.04 1.82
C PRO A 117 -0.94 11.97 2.48
N GLU A 118 -0.54 12.59 3.59
CA GLU A 118 -1.35 13.62 4.27
C GLU A 118 -1.75 14.73 3.30
N ASN A 119 -2.91 15.35 3.58
CA ASN A 119 -3.54 16.37 2.73
C ASN A 119 -3.91 15.88 1.32
N THR A 120 -3.92 14.56 1.12
CA THR A 120 -4.43 13.94 -0.09
C THR A 120 -5.32 12.74 0.23
N TYR A 121 -6.17 12.35 -0.72
CA TYR A 121 -7.11 11.23 -0.56
C TYR A 121 -7.32 10.49 -1.87
N GLN A 122 -7.90 9.28 -1.78
CA GLN A 122 -8.37 8.54 -2.94
C GLN A 122 -9.67 7.80 -2.59
N ASN A 123 -10.77 8.13 -3.27
CA ASN A 123 -12.09 7.57 -2.98
C ASN A 123 -12.50 6.43 -3.92
N LYS A 124 -11.72 6.15 -4.97
CA LYS A 124 -12.00 5.11 -5.95
C LYS A 124 -11.10 3.90 -5.75
N LEU A 125 -11.64 2.72 -6.06
CA LEU A 125 -10.85 1.52 -6.31
C LEU A 125 -10.00 1.73 -7.57
N GLY A 126 -8.80 1.17 -7.57
CA GLY A 126 -7.90 1.27 -8.71
C GLY A 126 -7.25 2.65 -8.88
N GLY A 127 -7.07 3.39 -7.78
CA GLY A 127 -6.49 4.74 -7.83
C GLY A 127 -5.07 4.75 -8.43
N ILE A 128 -4.82 5.62 -9.41
CA ILE A 128 -3.47 5.82 -9.98
C ILE A 128 -2.74 7.02 -9.36
N LYS A 129 -3.46 7.89 -8.67
CA LYS A 129 -2.95 9.11 -8.04
C LYS A 129 -3.82 9.48 -6.85
N CYS A 130 -3.30 10.32 -5.97
CA CYS A 130 -4.11 10.92 -4.91
C CYS A 130 -4.64 12.29 -5.34
N ILE A 131 -5.77 12.67 -4.77
CA ILE A 131 -6.45 13.95 -4.96
C ILE A 131 -6.08 14.83 -3.78
N ILE A 132 -5.67 16.07 -4.02
CA ILE A 132 -5.27 17.02 -2.97
C ILE A 132 -6.52 17.60 -2.30
N CYS A 133 -6.47 17.84 -1.00
CA CYS A 133 -7.53 18.53 -0.27
C CYS A 133 -7.55 20.04 -0.59
N LEU A 134 -8.74 20.62 -0.64
CA LEU A 134 -8.91 22.07 -0.80
C LEU A 134 -8.57 22.81 0.51
N ASP A 135 -8.29 24.11 0.40
CA ASP A 135 -8.00 24.96 1.56
C ASP A 135 -9.10 24.86 2.62
N GLY A 136 -8.70 24.75 3.88
CA GLY A 136 -9.60 24.53 5.01
C GLY A 136 -10.06 23.08 5.21
N TYR A 137 -9.55 22.15 4.39
CA TYR A 137 -9.71 20.71 4.57
C TYR A 137 -8.37 19.99 4.66
N GLU A 138 -8.30 18.96 5.49
CA GLU A 138 -7.13 18.11 5.69
C GLU A 138 -7.51 16.64 5.66
N SER A 139 -6.52 15.77 5.48
CA SER A 139 -6.71 14.34 5.52
C SER A 139 -5.47 13.65 6.08
N SER A 140 -5.69 12.57 6.82
CA SER A 140 -4.62 11.70 7.30
C SER A 140 -4.09 10.79 6.18
N LYS A 141 -2.94 10.15 6.41
CA LYS A 141 -2.40 9.14 5.47
C LYS A 141 -3.43 8.04 5.22
N GLY A 142 -3.64 7.71 3.96
CA GLY A 142 -4.58 6.67 3.56
C GLY A 142 -6.05 7.08 3.59
N ALA A 143 -6.35 8.37 3.69
CA ALA A 143 -7.73 8.83 3.74
C ALA A 143 -8.49 8.63 2.41
N VAL A 144 -9.79 8.41 2.54
CA VAL A 144 -10.73 8.28 1.41
C VAL A 144 -11.51 9.56 1.12
N SER A 145 -11.38 10.57 1.99
CA SER A 145 -12.00 11.89 1.87
C SER A 145 -11.21 12.91 2.70
N CYS A 146 -11.43 14.20 2.43
CA CYS A 146 -10.92 15.28 3.27
C CYS A 146 -11.95 15.68 4.33
N SER A 147 -11.47 16.15 5.48
CA SER A 147 -12.27 16.63 6.60
C SER A 147 -11.92 18.09 6.89
N SER A 148 -12.89 18.90 7.31
CA SER A 148 -12.62 20.32 7.61
C SER A 148 -11.70 20.45 8.82
N VAL A 149 -10.71 21.34 8.76
CA VAL A 149 -9.71 21.60 9.82
C VAL A 149 -10.31 22.25 11.07
N LYS A 150 -11.60 22.62 11.03
CA LYS A 150 -12.33 23.24 12.14
C LYS A 150 -12.38 22.41 13.43
N ILE A 151 -11.95 21.14 13.37
CA ILE A 151 -12.01 20.20 14.49
C ILE A 151 -11.04 20.59 15.62
N GLU A 152 -9.88 21.20 15.33
CA GLU A 152 -8.97 21.70 16.39
C GLU A 152 -9.64 22.79 17.24
N LEU A 153 -10.23 23.80 16.59
CA LEU A 153 -10.83 24.93 17.30
C LEU A 153 -12.13 24.54 18.01
N THR A 154 -12.99 23.70 17.41
CA THR A 154 -14.22 23.26 18.08
C THR A 154 -13.92 22.29 19.23
N PHE A 155 -12.95 21.39 19.09
CA PHE A 155 -12.56 20.49 20.18
C PHE A 155 -11.90 21.24 21.34
N PHE A 156 -11.05 22.23 21.05
CA PHE A 156 -10.54 23.14 22.08
C PHE A 156 -11.67 23.94 22.74
N LEU A 157 -12.61 24.51 21.97
CA LEU A 157 -13.72 25.29 22.53
C LEU A 157 -14.67 24.44 23.37
N THR A 158 -14.99 23.20 22.95
CA THR A 158 -15.82 22.30 23.74
C THR A 158 -15.10 21.80 24.99
N PHE A 159 -13.79 21.54 24.91
CA PHE A 159 -12.97 21.18 26.06
C PHE A 159 -12.91 22.33 27.08
N MET A 160 -12.63 23.56 26.62
CA MET A 160 -12.60 24.75 27.49
C MET A 160 -13.97 25.04 28.11
N ALA A 161 -15.06 24.91 27.34
CA ALA A 161 -16.42 25.03 27.87
C ALA A 161 -16.72 23.98 28.96
N GLY A 162 -16.26 22.74 28.76
CA GLY A 162 -16.35 21.68 29.76
C GLY A 162 -15.60 22.02 31.05
N VAL A 163 -14.36 22.48 30.94
CA VAL A 163 -13.54 22.91 32.10
C VAL A 163 -14.19 24.07 32.84
N THR A 164 -14.75 25.06 32.14
CA THR A 164 -15.45 26.18 32.79
C THR A 164 -16.68 25.72 33.57
N ASN A 165 -17.47 24.80 33.04
CA ASN A 165 -18.65 24.26 33.74
C ASN A 165 -18.25 23.46 34.99
N ILE A 166 -17.17 22.66 34.92
CA ILE A 166 -16.64 21.92 36.07
C ILE A 166 -16.16 22.88 37.15
N VAL A 167 -15.40 23.91 36.79
CA VAL A 167 -14.90 24.91 37.75
C VAL A 167 -16.06 25.65 38.43
N VAL A 168 -17.07 26.08 37.66
CA VAL A 168 -18.27 26.74 38.22
C VAL A 168 -19.00 25.81 39.19
N PHE A 169 -19.16 24.54 38.84
CA PHE A 169 -19.80 23.55 39.72
C PHE A 169 -19.01 23.35 41.03
N LEU A 170 -17.69 23.24 40.96
CA LEU A 170 -16.83 23.12 42.15
C LEU A 170 -16.89 24.37 43.04
N VAL A 171 -16.93 25.57 42.43
CA VAL A 171 -17.10 26.83 43.17
C VAL A 171 -18.47 26.85 43.85
N ILE A 172 -19.56 26.50 43.16
CA ILE A 172 -20.90 26.44 43.76
C ILE A 172 -20.92 25.46 44.93
N LEU A 173 -20.38 24.25 44.76
CA LEU A 173 -20.28 23.26 45.83
C LEU A 173 -19.48 23.78 47.02
N SER A 174 -18.35 24.45 46.78
CA SER A 174 -17.54 25.04 47.84
C SER A 174 -18.32 26.11 48.61
N VAL A 175 -19.06 26.99 47.91
CA VAL A 175 -19.88 28.04 48.52
C VAL A 175 -21.06 27.43 49.30
N THR A 176 -21.71 26.38 48.79
CA THR A 176 -22.80 25.72 49.52
C THR A 176 -22.30 25.02 50.78
N VAL A 177 -21.12 24.38 50.72
CA VAL A 177 -20.48 23.77 51.90
C VAL A 177 -20.08 24.86 52.91
N ILE A 178 -19.50 25.97 52.46
CA ILE A 178 -19.15 27.10 53.32
C ILE A 178 -20.41 27.68 53.97
N LYS A 179 -21.49 27.90 53.21
CA LYS A 179 -22.78 28.37 53.75
C LYS A 179 -23.35 27.41 54.79
N GLN A 180 -23.35 26.10 54.53
CA GLN A 180 -23.80 25.10 55.51
C GLN A 180 -22.97 25.14 56.80
N ARG A 181 -21.63 25.25 56.68
CA ARG A 181 -20.75 25.36 57.86
C ARG A 181 -21.04 26.62 58.67
N ILE A 182 -21.20 27.76 58.01
CA ILE A 182 -21.56 29.03 58.67
C ILE A 182 -22.91 28.90 59.37
N SER A 183 -23.93 28.33 58.73
CA SER A 183 -25.26 28.15 59.33
C SER A 183 -25.20 27.28 60.61
N VAL A 184 -24.46 26.17 60.58
CA VAL A 184 -24.26 25.31 61.77
C VAL A 184 -23.56 26.08 62.89
N LEU A 185 -22.48 26.80 62.57
CA LEU A 185 -21.76 27.64 63.54
C LEU A 185 -22.67 28.72 64.16
N THR A 186 -23.54 29.33 63.37
CA THR A 186 -24.49 30.35 63.88
C THR A 186 -25.54 29.74 64.81
N LEU A 187 -26.02 28.52 64.52
CA LEU A 187 -26.95 27.80 65.38
C LEU A 187 -26.29 27.44 66.73
N GLU A 188 -25.07 26.89 66.70
CA GLU A 188 -24.32 26.60 67.94
C GLU A 188 -24.06 27.86 68.78
N GLN A 189 -23.82 29.02 68.14
CA GLN A 189 -23.69 30.30 68.84
C GLN A 189 -25.02 30.83 69.39
N GLN A 190 -26.15 30.48 68.79
CA GLN A 190 -27.48 30.83 69.33
C GLN A 190 -27.82 29.96 70.54
N GLU A 191 -27.58 28.65 70.47
CA GLU A 191 -27.79 27.72 71.59
C GLU A 191 -26.93 28.07 72.80
N ARG A 192 -25.62 28.36 72.59
CA ARG A 192 -24.73 28.83 73.67
C ARG A 192 -25.20 30.14 74.31
N ARG A 193 -25.81 31.05 73.54
CA ARG A 193 -26.37 32.32 74.07
C ARG A 193 -27.65 32.09 74.86
N GLN A 194 -28.51 31.17 74.45
CA GLN A 194 -29.72 30.80 75.22
C GLN A 194 -29.34 30.15 76.55
N GLN A 195 -28.37 29.23 76.58
CA GLN A 195 -27.89 28.61 77.82
C GLN A 195 -27.30 29.61 78.82
N GLN A 196 -26.73 30.74 78.36
CA GLN A 196 -26.23 31.80 79.23
C GLN A 196 -27.32 32.70 79.82
N GLN A 197 -28.54 32.71 79.25
CA GLN A 197 -29.66 33.52 79.74
C GLN A 197 -30.53 32.80 80.78
N ASP A 198 -30.45 31.46 80.84
CA ASP A 198 -31.24 30.61 81.77
C ASP A 198 -30.50 30.29 83.10
N HIS A 199 -29.35 30.92 83.35
CA HIS A 199 -28.56 30.81 84.59
C HIS A 199 -28.52 32.14 85.35
#